data_AF-A0A2C1Z4Y6-F1
#
_entry.id   AF-A0A2C1Z4Y6-F1
#
_cell.length_a   1.000
_cell.length_b   1.000
_cell.length_c   1.000
_cell.angle_alpha   90.00
_cell.angle_beta   90.00
_cell.angle_gamma   90.00
#
_symmetry.space_group_name_H-M   'P 1'
#
loop_
_entity.id
_entity.type
_entity.pdbx_description
1 polymer ?
#
loop_
_entity_poly.entity_id
_entity_poly.type
_entity_poly.pdbx_seq_one_letter_code
_entity_poly.pdbx_strand_id
1 'polypeptide(L)'
;MEKGQANFLIGQIERANPITFEIKKLETEAGMLPKFHQWTNGKQILAAYEVIRPEIDSGYYFLFIDWHRNDNYYLVIYAHDKSTTCAEIRQIQELEEGSHLVWSYKPFKRDGKNDQRKAYFKQMFGSTTVHIKLPSSSAGVEDFIRQLFKLCKNRIKADKITEVFDFEN
;
A
#
# COMPACT_ATOMS: atom_id res chain seq x y z
N MET A 1 8.00 2.83 9.88
CA MET A 1 8.74 1.58 10.14
C MET A 1 10.18 1.95 10.23
N GLU A 2 10.94 1.24 11.04
CA GLU A 2 12.39 1.44 11.10
C GLU A 2 13.02 1.01 9.77
N LYS A 3 14.18 1.59 9.44
CA LYS A 3 14.91 1.28 8.21
C LYS A 3 15.23 -0.21 8.07
N GLY A 4 15.59 -0.88 9.17
CA GLY A 4 15.88 -2.32 9.20
C GLY A 4 14.66 -3.16 8.81
N GLN A 5 13.47 -2.80 9.28
CA GLN A 5 12.22 -3.47 8.93
C GLN A 5 11.86 -3.29 7.45
N ALA A 6 12.05 -2.07 6.91
CA ALA A 6 11.87 -1.81 5.48
C ALA A 6 12.85 -2.65 4.63
N ASN A 7 14.14 -2.65 4.98
CA ASN A 7 15.16 -3.44 4.29
C ASN A 7 14.90 -4.95 4.35
N PHE A 8 14.38 -5.46 5.47
CA PHE A 8 13.97 -6.85 5.57
C PHE A 8 12.89 -7.18 4.53
N LEU A 9 11.83 -6.38 4.43
CA LEU A 9 10.75 -6.60 3.48
C LEU A 9 11.22 -6.49 2.02
N ILE A 10 12.03 -5.48 1.73
CA ILE A 10 12.71 -5.32 0.43
C ILE A 10 13.47 -6.60 0.08
N GLY A 11 14.29 -7.13 0.99
CA GLY A 11 15.04 -8.35 0.77
C GLY A 11 14.18 -9.60 0.60
N GLN A 12 12.99 -9.67 1.22
CA GLN A 12 12.04 -10.76 0.93
C GLN A 12 11.45 -10.64 -0.47
N ILE A 13 11.04 -9.42 -0.88
CA ILE A 13 10.47 -9.14 -2.21
C ILE A 13 11.48 -9.46 -3.31
N GLU A 14 12.74 -9.05 -3.15
CA GLU A 14 13.80 -9.28 -4.15
C GLU A 14 14.19 -10.75 -4.33
N ARG A 15 13.98 -11.58 -3.30
CA ARG A 15 14.23 -13.03 -3.36
C ARG A 15 12.99 -13.84 -3.73
N ALA A 16 11.83 -13.19 -3.85
CA ALA A 16 10.59 -13.86 -4.20
C ALA A 16 10.50 -14.10 -5.70
N ASN A 17 9.84 -15.19 -6.05
CA ASN A 17 9.45 -15.49 -7.42
C ASN A 17 7.95 -15.84 -7.43
N PRO A 18 7.07 -14.85 -7.20
CA PRO A 18 5.63 -15.09 -7.16
C PRO A 18 5.14 -15.56 -8.54
N ILE A 19 4.17 -16.46 -8.55
CA ILE A 19 3.61 -17.03 -9.79
C ILE A 19 2.55 -16.08 -10.35
N THR A 20 1.78 -15.43 -9.48
CA THR A 20 0.62 -14.62 -9.88
C THR A 20 0.92 -13.14 -10.10
N PHE A 21 2.12 -12.68 -9.75
CA PHE A 21 2.50 -11.28 -9.86
C PHE A 21 3.81 -11.12 -10.62
N GLU A 22 3.88 -10.07 -11.42
CA GLU A 22 5.14 -9.57 -11.97
C GLU A 22 5.62 -8.42 -11.10
N ILE A 23 6.88 -8.49 -10.66
CA ILE A 23 7.51 -7.47 -9.82
C ILE A 23 8.71 -6.91 -10.57
N LYS A 24 8.63 -5.62 -10.93
CA LYS A 24 9.72 -4.90 -11.58
C LYS A 24 10.24 -3.81 -10.65
N LYS A 25 11.52 -3.90 -10.26
CA LYS A 25 12.17 -2.83 -9.49
C LYS A 25 12.34 -1.60 -10.38
N LEU A 26 11.99 -0.43 -9.86
CA LEU A 26 12.20 0.85 -10.51
C LEU A 26 13.62 1.35 -10.26
N GLU A 27 14.21 1.95 -11.29
CA GLU A 27 15.51 2.61 -11.16
C GLU A 27 15.38 3.89 -10.34
N THR A 28 16.41 4.15 -9.52
CA THR A 28 16.52 5.37 -8.74
C THR A 28 17.79 6.11 -9.11
N GLU A 29 17.71 7.44 -9.12
CA GLU A 29 18.84 8.33 -9.34
C GLU A 29 19.21 8.99 -8.02
N ALA A 30 20.44 8.77 -7.53
CA ALA A 30 20.90 9.27 -6.24
C ALA A 30 19.93 8.96 -5.07
N GLY A 31 19.31 7.77 -5.09
CA GLY A 31 18.34 7.34 -4.07
C GLY A 31 16.96 7.97 -4.19
N MET A 32 16.62 8.58 -5.33
CA MET A 32 15.33 9.24 -5.57
C MET A 32 14.64 8.68 -6.82
N LEU A 33 13.31 8.79 -6.89
CA LEU A 33 12.54 8.43 -8.07
C LEU A 33 12.27 9.68 -8.94
N PRO A 34 13.01 9.88 -10.05
CA PRO A 34 12.78 11.02 -10.92
C PRO A 34 11.42 10.90 -11.63
N LYS A 35 10.69 12.02 -11.72
CA LYS A 35 9.45 12.16 -12.51
C LYS A 35 8.36 11.12 -12.19
N PHE A 36 8.34 10.56 -10.98
CA PHE A 36 7.31 9.59 -10.59
C PHE A 36 6.00 10.29 -10.20
N HIS A 37 6.01 11.09 -9.14
CA HIS A 37 4.88 11.90 -8.69
C HIS A 37 5.40 13.11 -7.89
N GLN A 38 4.73 14.27 -7.91
CA GLN A 38 5.25 15.47 -7.25
C GLN A 38 5.53 15.28 -5.75
N TRP A 39 4.70 14.46 -5.08
CA TRP A 39 4.85 14.16 -3.66
C TRP A 39 6.05 13.26 -3.34
N THR A 40 6.65 12.58 -4.32
CA THR A 40 7.86 11.76 -4.11
C THR A 40 9.15 12.54 -4.36
N ASN A 41 9.07 13.75 -4.93
CA ASN A 41 10.25 14.52 -5.33
C ASN A 41 11.15 14.87 -4.13
N GLY A 42 12.45 14.61 -4.29
CA GLY A 42 13.46 14.90 -3.26
C GLY A 42 13.30 14.07 -1.99
N LYS A 43 12.65 12.91 -2.04
CA LYS A 43 12.53 11.98 -0.92
C LYS A 43 13.39 10.75 -1.18
N GLN A 44 14.05 10.27 -0.14
CA GLN A 44 14.89 9.09 -0.21
C GLN A 44 14.03 7.83 -0.37
N ILE A 45 14.39 7.00 -1.34
CA ILE A 45 13.74 5.74 -1.71
C ILE A 45 14.73 4.63 -1.42
N LEU A 46 14.37 3.71 -0.54
CA LEU A 46 15.14 2.48 -0.31
C LEU A 46 14.96 1.51 -1.47
N ALA A 47 13.72 1.34 -1.90
CA ALA A 47 13.36 0.59 -3.09
C ALA A 47 11.97 1.02 -3.57
N ALA A 48 11.72 0.84 -4.86
CA ALA A 48 10.39 0.97 -5.42
C ALA A 48 10.16 -0.12 -6.46
N TYR A 49 8.91 -0.58 -6.53
CA TYR A 49 8.50 -1.67 -7.40
C TYR A 49 7.23 -1.30 -8.13
N GLU A 50 7.18 -1.59 -9.41
CA GLU A 50 5.94 -1.80 -10.15
C GLU A 50 5.52 -3.26 -9.91
N VAL A 51 4.31 -3.45 -9.39
CA VAL A 51 3.75 -4.78 -9.11
C VAL A 51 2.47 -4.93 -9.92
N ILE A 52 2.47 -5.88 -10.85
CA ILE A 52 1.36 -6.14 -11.77
C ILE A 52 0.80 -7.53 -11.48
N ARG A 53 -0.51 -7.68 -11.57
CA ARG A 53 -1.22 -8.96 -11.60
C ARG A 53 -1.81 -9.14 -13.00
N PRO A 54 -1.11 -9.83 -13.92
CA PRO A 54 -1.48 -9.89 -15.34
C PRO A 54 -2.88 -10.46 -15.60
N GLU A 55 -3.28 -11.49 -14.82
CA GLU A 55 -4.55 -12.20 -14.96
C GLU A 55 -5.79 -11.27 -14.98
N ILE A 56 -5.73 -10.15 -14.27
CA ILE A 56 -6.87 -9.24 -14.10
C ILE A 56 -6.52 -7.79 -14.46
N ASP A 57 -5.42 -7.59 -15.20
CA ASP A 57 -4.91 -6.28 -15.64
C ASP A 57 -4.96 -5.22 -14.53
N SER A 58 -4.34 -5.53 -13.38
CA SER A 58 -4.29 -4.62 -12.24
C SER A 58 -2.86 -4.45 -11.76
N GLY A 59 -2.49 -3.23 -11.39
CA GLY A 59 -1.16 -2.94 -10.88
C GLY A 59 -1.16 -1.88 -9.78
N TYR A 60 -0.07 -1.83 -9.05
CA TYR A 60 0.24 -0.78 -8.09
C TYR A 60 1.74 -0.52 -8.07
N TYR A 61 2.14 0.66 -7.60
CA TYR A 61 3.53 0.92 -7.26
C TYR A 61 3.72 0.85 -5.76
N PHE A 62 4.72 0.09 -5.33
CA PHE A 62 5.11 -0.03 -3.92
C PHE A 62 6.39 0.76 -3.71
N LEU A 63 6.35 1.78 -2.85
CA LEU A 63 7.49 2.65 -2.56
C LEU A 63 7.89 2.50 -1.10
N PHE A 64 9.10 2.04 -0.85
CA PHE A 64 9.74 2.09 0.45
C PHE A 64 10.48 3.42 0.57
N ILE A 65 9.84 4.41 1.20
CA ILE A 65 10.21 5.82 1.10
C ILE A 65 10.29 6.49 2.47
N ASP A 66 11.28 7.37 2.67
CA ASP A 66 11.27 8.34 3.78
C ASP A 66 10.26 9.45 3.47
N TRP A 67 8.98 9.14 3.74
CA TRP A 67 7.83 9.93 3.28
C TRP A 67 7.81 11.35 3.84
N HIS A 68 8.22 11.52 5.11
CA HIS A 68 8.21 12.82 5.79
C HIS A 68 9.60 13.38 6.09
N ARG A 69 10.68 12.79 5.53
CA ARG A 69 12.07 13.27 5.67
C ARG A 69 12.53 13.33 7.12
N ASN A 70 12.22 12.28 7.87
CA ASN A 70 12.53 12.18 9.30
C ASN A 70 13.10 10.81 9.66
N ASP A 71 13.72 10.12 8.69
CA ASP A 71 14.29 8.78 8.79
C ASP A 71 13.27 7.72 9.28
N ASN A 72 11.98 7.99 9.09
CA ASN A 72 10.91 7.02 9.26
C ASN A 72 10.40 6.59 7.89
N TYR A 73 10.53 5.30 7.62
CA TYR A 73 10.15 4.75 6.33
C TYR A 73 8.69 4.33 6.32
N TYR A 74 8.13 4.38 5.12
CA TYR A 74 6.77 4.01 4.81
C TYR A 74 6.79 3.03 3.65
N LEU A 75 5.85 2.10 3.65
CA LEU A 75 5.35 1.49 2.43
C LEU A 75 4.20 2.37 1.94
N VAL A 76 4.47 3.15 0.90
CA VAL A 76 3.46 3.94 0.20
C VAL A 76 3.06 3.20 -1.06
N ILE A 77 1.76 3.00 -1.26
CA ILE A 77 1.21 2.28 -2.40
C ILE A 77 0.44 3.26 -3.28
N TYR A 78 0.85 3.41 -4.54
CA TYR A 78 0.15 4.23 -5.53
C TYR A 78 -0.67 3.35 -6.48
N ALA A 79 -1.80 3.89 -6.94
CA ALA A 79 -2.50 3.36 -8.10
C ALA A 79 -1.56 3.31 -9.33
N HIS A 80 -1.81 2.39 -10.26
CA HIS A 80 -0.93 2.18 -11.42
C HIS A 80 -0.86 3.38 -12.38
N ASP A 81 -1.91 4.18 -12.45
CA ASP A 81 -1.94 5.45 -13.19
C ASP A 81 -1.23 6.61 -12.44
N LYS A 82 -0.73 6.34 -11.22
CA LYS A 82 -0.09 7.28 -10.30
C LYS A 82 -1.01 8.44 -9.86
N SER A 83 -2.33 8.33 -10.07
CA SER A 83 -3.29 9.40 -9.78
C SER A 83 -3.50 9.65 -8.28
N THR A 84 -3.33 8.61 -7.46
CA THR A 84 -3.57 8.67 -6.03
C THR A 84 -2.73 7.64 -5.28
N THR A 85 -2.39 7.98 -4.04
CA THR A 85 -1.98 7.01 -3.03
C THR A 85 -3.18 6.17 -2.62
N CYS A 86 -3.04 4.84 -2.59
CA CYS A 86 -4.01 3.88 -2.10
C CYS A 86 -3.81 3.56 -0.61
N ALA A 87 -2.55 3.51 -0.15
CA ALA A 87 -2.21 3.27 1.25
C ALA A 87 -0.87 3.92 1.62
N GLU A 88 -0.78 4.39 2.86
CA GLU A 88 0.45 4.86 3.49
C GLU A 88 0.62 4.08 4.80
N ILE A 89 1.62 3.19 4.84
CA ILE A 89 1.77 2.25 5.94
C ILE A 89 3.15 2.42 6.56
N ARG A 90 3.19 2.78 7.84
CA ARG A 90 4.43 2.88 8.60
C ARG A 90 4.47 2.01 9.84
N GLN A 91 3.31 1.63 10.37
CA GLN A 91 3.24 0.97 11.66
C GLN A 91 3.45 -0.52 11.46
N ILE A 92 4.38 -1.08 12.21
CA ILE A 92 4.52 -2.52 12.41
C ILE A 92 4.15 -2.81 13.85
N GLN A 93 3.37 -3.86 14.06
CA GLN A 93 2.94 -4.33 15.37
C GLN A 93 3.26 -5.82 15.50
N GLU A 94 3.88 -6.22 16.60
CA GLU A 94 4.01 -7.64 16.95
C GLU A 94 2.69 -8.16 17.51
N LEU A 95 2.19 -9.24 16.91
CA LEU A 95 1.03 -10.02 17.36
C LEU A 95 1.49 -11.46 17.64
N GLU A 96 0.63 -12.30 18.22
CA GLU A 96 0.97 -13.70 18.56
C GLU A 96 1.50 -14.49 17.35
N GLU A 97 1.00 -14.19 16.15
CA GLU A 97 1.39 -14.86 14.92
C GLU A 97 2.59 -14.19 14.20
N GLY A 98 3.15 -13.12 14.76
CA GLY A 98 4.35 -12.40 14.28
C GLY A 98 4.11 -10.92 13.96
N SER A 99 5.06 -10.29 13.26
CA SER A 99 4.99 -8.88 12.87
C SER A 99 3.92 -8.62 11.81
N HIS A 100 3.13 -7.56 11.98
CA HIS A 100 2.08 -7.13 11.04
C HIS A 100 2.25 -5.67 10.65
N LEU A 101 2.03 -5.36 9.38
CA LEU A 101 1.73 -4.02 8.91
C LEU A 101 0.35 -3.63 9.43
N VAL A 102 0.24 -2.44 10.02
CA VAL A 102 -1.03 -1.90 10.51
C VAL A 102 -1.41 -0.67 9.71
N TRP A 103 -2.59 -0.73 9.09
CA TRP A 103 -3.17 0.38 8.34
C TRP A 103 -4.59 0.65 8.78
N SER A 104 -4.97 1.92 8.89
CA SER A 104 -6.34 2.31 9.22
C SER A 104 -6.97 3.13 8.11
N TYR A 105 -8.20 2.79 7.74
CA TYR A 105 -8.99 3.56 6.82
C TYR A 105 -9.43 4.88 7.45
N LYS A 106 -8.95 5.97 6.88
CA LYS A 106 -9.24 7.34 7.30
C LYS A 106 -9.57 8.18 6.05
N PRO A 107 -10.84 8.21 5.61
CA PRO A 107 -11.23 9.05 4.49
C PRO A 107 -11.15 10.54 4.89
N PHE A 108 -10.58 11.37 4.01
CA PHE A 108 -10.39 12.82 4.22
C PHE A 108 -10.99 13.65 3.08
N LYS A 109 -12.13 13.22 2.53
CA LYS A 109 -12.83 13.95 1.46
C LYS A 109 -13.56 15.16 2.06
N ARG A 110 -13.64 16.26 1.30
CA ARG A 110 -14.29 17.53 1.72
C ARG A 110 -15.76 17.60 1.30
N ASP A 111 -16.46 16.46 1.30
CA ASP A 111 -17.85 16.33 0.84
C ASP A 111 -18.84 15.99 1.97
N GLY A 112 -18.36 15.91 3.22
CA GLY A 112 -19.20 15.55 4.38
C GLY A 112 -19.60 14.07 4.45
N LYS A 113 -19.19 13.22 3.51
CA LYS A 113 -19.62 11.81 3.44
C LYS A 113 -18.58 10.82 4.00
N ASN A 114 -17.59 11.29 4.76
CA ASN A 114 -16.53 10.44 5.32
C ASN A 114 -17.06 9.38 6.29
N ASP A 115 -18.07 9.71 7.10
CA ASP A 115 -18.66 8.75 8.05
C ASP A 115 -19.38 7.61 7.33
N GLN A 116 -20.09 7.91 6.25
CA GLN A 116 -20.73 6.88 5.40
C GLN A 116 -19.69 5.93 4.80
N ARG A 117 -18.61 6.49 4.24
CA ARG A 117 -17.49 5.69 3.71
C ARG A 117 -16.87 4.79 4.78
N LYS A 118 -16.66 5.32 5.99
CA LYS A 118 -16.07 4.59 7.11
C LYS A 118 -17.00 3.48 7.62
N ALA A 119 -18.30 3.76 7.72
CA ALA A 119 -19.31 2.78 8.09
C ALA A 119 -19.38 1.64 7.07
N TYR A 120 -19.44 1.96 5.77
CA TYR A 120 -19.39 0.98 4.69
C TYR A 120 -18.14 0.11 4.75
N PHE A 121 -16.96 0.72 4.90
CA PHE A 121 -15.70 -0.03 4.99
C PHE A 121 -15.74 -1.02 6.16
N LYS A 122 -16.18 -0.58 7.34
CA LYS A 122 -16.31 -1.45 8.52
C LYS A 122 -17.33 -2.57 8.30
N GLN A 123 -18.49 -2.27 7.71
CA GLN A 123 -19.54 -3.25 7.45
C GLN A 123 -19.06 -4.33 6.45
N MET A 124 -18.42 -3.92 5.36
CA MET A 124 -18.01 -4.83 4.30
C MET A 124 -16.73 -5.60 4.60
N PHE A 125 -15.82 -5.02 5.39
CA PHE A 125 -14.48 -5.57 5.61
C PHE A 125 -14.19 -5.86 7.09
N GLY A 126 -15.19 -5.76 7.96
CA GLY A 126 -15.17 -6.13 9.38
C GLY A 126 -14.55 -5.08 10.32
N SER A 127 -13.47 -4.42 9.89
CA SER A 127 -12.74 -3.44 10.69
C SER A 127 -12.26 -2.28 9.84
N THR A 128 -12.12 -1.09 10.45
CA THR A 128 -11.44 0.04 9.82
C THR A 128 -9.92 -0.05 9.93
N THR A 129 -9.40 -0.99 10.73
CA THR A 129 -7.97 -1.29 10.85
C THR A 129 -7.70 -2.64 10.23
N VAL A 130 -6.71 -2.68 9.35
CA VAL A 130 -6.26 -3.87 8.62
C VAL A 130 -4.87 -4.22 9.13
N HIS A 131 -4.70 -5.49 9.47
CA HIS A 131 -3.42 -6.10 9.82
C HIS A 131 -2.99 -7.03 8.68
N ILE A 132 -1.78 -6.82 8.17
CA ILE A 132 -1.21 -7.64 7.09
C ILE A 132 0.09 -8.24 7.62
N LYS A 133 0.12 -9.57 7.76
CA LYS A 133 1.28 -10.29 8.28
C LYS A 133 2.49 -10.06 7.38
N LEU A 134 3.63 -9.73 7.98
CA LEU A 134 4.88 -9.63 7.24
C LEU A 134 5.32 -11.04 6.79
N PRO A 135 5.82 -11.19 5.56
CA PRO A 135 6.35 -12.46 5.11
C PRO A 135 7.63 -12.79 5.90
N SER A 136 7.67 -13.95 6.56
CA SER A 136 8.87 -14.43 7.26
C SER A 136 9.95 -14.95 6.30
N SER A 137 9.56 -15.27 5.06
CA SER A 137 10.44 -15.73 3.98
C SER A 137 9.90 -15.30 2.62
N SER A 138 10.73 -15.43 1.58
CA SER A 138 10.35 -15.10 0.20
C SER A 138 9.15 -15.90 -0.31
N ALA A 139 8.92 -17.11 0.20
CA ALA A 139 7.76 -17.94 -0.15
C ALA A 139 6.42 -17.32 0.29
N GLY A 140 6.42 -16.51 1.35
CA GLY A 140 5.22 -15.81 1.84
C GLY A 140 4.90 -14.50 1.14
N VAL A 141 5.79 -14.02 0.24
CA VAL A 141 5.63 -12.70 -0.39
C VAL A 141 4.40 -12.64 -1.30
N GLU A 142 4.05 -13.74 -1.97
CA GLU A 142 2.87 -13.75 -2.85
C GLU A 142 1.57 -13.47 -2.08
N ASP A 143 1.39 -14.12 -0.94
CA ASP A 143 0.21 -13.88 -0.10
C ASP A 143 0.22 -12.46 0.49
N PHE A 144 1.39 -11.98 0.92
CA PHE A 144 1.57 -10.61 1.36
C PHE A 144 1.13 -9.57 0.30
N ILE A 145 1.58 -9.73 -0.95
CA ILE A 145 1.19 -8.86 -2.07
C ILE A 145 -0.31 -8.96 -2.34
N ARG A 146 -0.88 -10.18 -2.30
CA ARG A 146 -2.32 -10.41 -2.48
C ARG A 146 -3.14 -9.65 -1.44
N GLN A 147 -2.70 -9.62 -0.19
CA GLN A 147 -3.34 -8.86 0.88
C GLN A 147 -3.23 -7.34 0.65
N LEU A 148 -2.08 -6.83 0.19
CA LEU A 148 -1.92 -5.41 -0.17
C LEU A 148 -2.81 -4.99 -1.35
N PHE A 149 -2.94 -5.83 -2.38
CA PHE A 149 -3.87 -5.61 -3.49
C PHE A 149 -5.32 -5.57 -3.01
N LYS A 150 -5.71 -6.50 -2.12
CA LYS A 150 -7.04 -6.53 -1.50
C LYS A 150 -7.31 -5.24 -0.70
N LEU A 151 -6.34 -4.79 0.10
CA LEU A 151 -6.42 -3.53 0.82
C LEU A 151 -6.70 -2.34 -0.12
N CYS A 152 -5.91 -2.20 -1.19
CA CYS A 152 -6.05 -1.10 -2.13
C CYS A 152 -7.41 -1.13 -2.85
N LYS A 153 -7.84 -2.30 -3.31
CA LYS A 153 -9.16 -2.50 -3.93
C LYS A 153 -10.30 -2.13 -2.99
N ASN A 154 -10.22 -2.55 -1.73
CA ASN A 154 -11.23 -2.28 -0.71
C ASN A 154 -11.31 -0.77 -0.39
N ARG A 155 -10.15 -0.11 -0.25
CA ARG A 155 -10.09 1.36 -0.08
C ARG A 155 -10.76 2.07 -1.26
N ILE A 156 -10.44 1.69 -2.49
CA ILE A 156 -10.99 2.35 -3.70
C ILE A 156 -12.51 2.16 -3.75
N LYS A 157 -13.01 0.96 -3.46
CA LYS A 157 -14.45 0.69 -3.40
C LYS A 157 -15.15 1.54 -2.35
N ALA A 158 -14.59 1.63 -1.14
CA ALA A 158 -15.17 2.41 -0.07
C ALA A 158 -15.15 3.92 -0.35
N ASP A 159 -14.13 4.42 -1.04
CA ASP A 159 -14.06 5.84 -1.43
C ASP A 159 -15.17 6.21 -2.43
N LYS A 160 -15.60 5.27 -3.28
CA LYS A 160 -16.62 5.47 -4.32
C LYS A 160 -18.05 5.18 -3.87
N ILE A 161 -18.26 4.67 -2.66
CA ILE A 161 -19.59 4.19 -2.24
C ILE A 161 -20.66 5.31 -2.32
N THR A 162 -20.26 6.52 -2.00
CA THR A 162 -21.14 7.69 -2.00
C THR A 162 -21.49 8.20 -3.39
N GLU A 163 -20.77 7.75 -4.43
CA GLU A 163 -21.05 8.07 -5.83
C GLU A 163 -21.97 7.01 -6.45
N VAL A 164 -21.93 5.78 -5.95
CA VAL A 164 -22.75 4.65 -6.43
C VAL A 164 -24.13 4.63 -5.78
N PHE A 165 -24.24 5.13 -4.55
CA PHE A 165 -25.48 5.16 -3.77
C PHE A 165 -26.04 6.57 -3.55
N ASP A 166 -25.60 7.55 -4.34
CA ASP A 166 -26.33 8.82 -4.47
C ASP A 166 -27.64 8.52 -5.23
N PHE A 167 -28.66 8.08 -4.49
CA PHE A 167 -30.04 8.30 -4.89
C PHE A 167 -30.25 9.82 -4.90
N GLU A 168 -30.75 10.31 -6.01
CA GLU A 168 -31.12 11.70 -6.28
C GLU A 168 -31.72 12.42 -5.05
N ASN A 169 -31.31 13.67 -4.85
CA ASN A 169 -32.17 14.66 -4.20
C ASN A 169 -33.36 14.96 -5.10
#